data_AF-A0AAV9BXZ5-F1
#
_entry.id   AF-A0AAV9BXZ5-F1
#
_cell.length_a   1.000
_cell.length_b   1.000
_cell.length_c   1.000
_cell.angle_alpha   90.00
_cell.angle_beta   90.00
_cell.angle_gamma   90.00
#
_symmetry.space_group_name_H-M   'P 1'
#
loop_
_entity.id
_entity.type
_entity.pdbx_description
1 polymer ?
#
loop_
_entity_poly.entity_id
_entity_poly.type
_entity_poly.pdbx_seq_one_letter_code
_entity_poly.pdbx_strand_id
1 'polypeptide(L)'
;MREITTLCRVMGSMVIYDPEKEDPMEAWPDKVEVQSVFHDHMELPESQRNRKSLDMEAVFHHRLAKYMDQLNRIEKVNRAKQFDIFAVKILQGEGLRGLSENDINHVFAMVKNRKPKSLGIQLTR
;
A
#
# COMPACT_ATOMS: atom_id res chain seq x y z
N MET A 1 12.45 -9.60 20.55
CA MET A 1 11.29 -9.94 21.41
C MET A 1 11.29 -9.24 22.75
N ARG A 2 12.44 -9.14 23.46
CA ARG A 2 12.53 -8.50 24.79
C ARG A 2 11.89 -7.11 24.88
N GLU A 3 12.13 -6.23 23.91
CA GLU A 3 11.55 -4.87 23.91
C GLU A 3 10.02 -4.88 23.93
N ILE A 4 9.38 -5.61 23.00
CA ILE A 4 7.92 -5.69 22.88
C ILE A 4 7.30 -6.31 24.14
N THR A 5 7.85 -7.42 24.63
CA THR A 5 7.31 -8.07 25.84
C THR A 5 7.43 -7.17 27.07
N THR A 6 8.54 -6.42 27.18
CA THR A 6 8.78 -5.49 28.29
C THR A 6 7.85 -4.27 28.22
N LEU A 7 7.80 -3.59 27.08
CA LEU A 7 7.03 -2.36 26.92
C LEU A 7 5.51 -2.61 26.96
N CYS A 8 5.06 -3.70 26.36
CA CYS A 8 3.64 -4.03 26.29
C CYS A 8 3.16 -4.87 27.48
N ARG A 9 4.05 -5.31 28.38
CA ARG A 9 3.76 -6.22 29.50
C ARG A 9 2.98 -7.46 29.05
N VAL A 10 3.47 -8.10 27.99
CA VAL A 10 2.89 -9.33 27.44
C VAL A 10 3.90 -10.46 27.52
N MET A 11 3.39 -11.68 27.75
CA MET A 11 4.18 -12.88 27.57
C MET A 11 4.44 -13.10 26.08
N GLY A 12 5.65 -13.53 25.74
CA GLY A 12 6.03 -13.81 24.37
C GLY A 12 7.13 -14.85 24.33
N SER A 13 7.09 -15.69 23.30
CA SER A 13 8.09 -16.71 23.03
C SER A 13 8.35 -16.73 21.52
N MET A 14 9.52 -17.23 21.13
CA MET A 14 9.88 -17.38 19.71
C MET A 14 10.74 -18.62 19.53
N VAL A 15 10.47 -19.37 18.47
CA VAL A 15 11.30 -20.49 18.03
C VAL A 15 11.65 -20.25 16.57
N ILE A 16 12.94 -20.30 16.26
CA ILE A 16 13.46 -20.19 14.90
C ILE A 16 14.12 -21.52 14.56
N TYR A 17 13.70 -22.10 13.44
CA TYR A 17 14.31 -23.29 12.88
C TYR A 17 15.23 -22.91 11.72
N ASP A 18 16.49 -23.33 11.80
CA ASP A 18 17.52 -23.11 10.80
C ASP A 18 18.18 -24.46 10.46
N PRO A 19 17.81 -25.10 9.33
CA PRO A 19 18.29 -26.43 8.98
C PRO A 19 19.80 -26.48 8.66
N GLU A 20 20.46 -25.33 8.50
CA GLU A 20 21.88 -25.26 8.13
C GLU A 20 22.81 -25.21 9.36
N LYS A 21 22.26 -25.09 10.58
CA LYS A 21 23.02 -25.05 11.84
C LYS A 21 23.08 -26.41 12.54
N GLU A 22 24.17 -26.65 13.28
CA GLU A 22 24.33 -27.86 14.12
C GLU A 22 23.28 -27.97 15.24
N ASP A 23 22.94 -26.84 15.90
CA ASP A 23 21.71 -26.73 16.71
C ASP A 23 20.68 -25.95 15.88
N PRO A 24 19.75 -26.65 15.20
CA PRO A 24 18.86 -26.02 14.24
C PRO A 24 17.73 -25.24 14.93
N MET A 25 17.60 -25.30 16.26
CA MET A 25 16.48 -24.70 16.96
C MET A 25 16.93 -23.66 17.98
N GLU A 26 16.78 -22.40 17.61
CA GLU A 26 17.00 -21.26 18.47
C GLU A 26 15.69 -20.84 19.14
N ALA A 27 15.67 -20.77 20.48
CA ALA A 27 14.49 -20.50 21.27
C ALA A 27 14.72 -19.30 22.19
N TRP A 28 13.73 -18.41 22.27
CA TRP A 28 13.75 -17.24 23.16
C TRP A 28 12.50 -17.20 24.05
N PRO A 29 12.61 -16.88 25.35
CA PRO A 29 13.84 -16.50 26.07
C PRO A 29 14.79 -17.65 26.39
N ASP A 30 14.26 -18.83 26.72
CA ASP A 30 15.00 -20.09 26.78
C ASP A 30 14.05 -21.27 26.44
N LYS A 31 14.62 -22.47 26.25
CA LYS A 31 13.86 -23.65 25.80
C LYS A 31 12.77 -24.07 26.80
N VAL A 32 12.97 -23.88 28.12
CA VAL A 32 12.01 -24.29 29.17
C VAL A 32 10.82 -23.34 29.22
N GLU A 33 11.09 -22.02 29.25
CA GLU A 33 10.03 -21.02 29.27
C GLU A 33 9.19 -21.07 27.99
N VAL A 34 9.85 -21.27 26.84
CA VAL A 34 9.17 -21.47 25.56
C VAL A 34 8.24 -22.68 25.61
N GLN A 35 8.70 -23.83 26.11
CA GLN A 35 7.86 -25.02 26.23
C GLN A 35 6.62 -24.80 27.11
N SER A 36 6.77 -24.09 28.24
CA SER A 36 5.64 -23.73 29.10
C SER A 36 4.62 -22.88 28.34
N VAL A 37 5.07 -21.83 27.66
CA VAL A 37 4.17 -20.95 26.88
C VAL A 37 3.47 -21.72 25.76
N PHE A 38 4.17 -22.65 25.09
CA PHE A 38 3.56 -23.51 24.07
C PHE A 38 2.54 -24.47 24.66
N HIS A 39 2.81 -25.05 25.83
CA HIS A 39 1.88 -25.92 26.52
C HIS A 39 0.58 -25.17 26.85
N ASP A 40 0.68 -24.03 27.54
CA ASP A 40 -0.47 -23.19 27.88
C ASP A 40 -1.26 -22.78 26.63
N HIS A 41 -0.56 -22.46 25.54
CA HIS A 41 -1.18 -22.10 24.26
C HIS A 41 -1.92 -23.29 23.61
N MET A 42 -1.40 -24.51 23.76
CA MET A 42 -2.03 -25.73 23.27
C MET A 42 -3.20 -26.18 24.15
N GLU A 43 -3.28 -25.76 25.41
CA GLU A 43 -4.48 -25.99 26.24
C GLU A 43 -5.66 -25.09 25.83
N LEU A 44 -5.41 -23.98 25.14
CA LEU A 44 -6.48 -23.12 24.63
C LEU A 44 -7.33 -23.84 23.57
N PRO A 45 -8.66 -23.62 23.56
CA PRO A 45 -9.53 -24.08 22.48
C PRO A 45 -9.06 -23.59 21.11
N GLU A 46 -9.27 -24.38 20.06
CA GLU A 46 -8.82 -24.07 18.69
C GLU A 46 -9.30 -22.69 18.21
N SER A 47 -10.55 -22.32 18.55
CA SER A 47 -11.15 -21.02 18.23
C SER A 47 -10.45 -19.82 18.89
N GLN A 48 -9.63 -20.06 19.91
CA GLN A 48 -8.88 -19.03 20.64
C GLN A 48 -7.40 -19.04 20.26
N ARG A 49 -6.83 -20.22 19.95
CA ARG A 49 -5.40 -20.41 19.68
C ARG A 49 -4.86 -19.49 18.58
N ASN A 50 -5.59 -19.35 17.47
CA ASN A 50 -5.16 -18.53 16.31
C ASN A 50 -6.06 -17.33 16.03
N ARG A 51 -6.93 -16.94 16.96
CA ARG A 51 -7.97 -15.91 16.71
C ARG A 51 -7.42 -14.56 16.25
N LYS A 52 -6.20 -14.22 16.66
CA LYS A 52 -5.51 -12.97 16.29
C LYS A 52 -4.14 -13.23 15.63
N SER A 53 -3.92 -14.43 15.08
CA SER A 53 -2.69 -14.69 14.33
C SER A 53 -2.62 -13.73 13.15
N LEU A 54 -1.51 -13.01 13.04
CA LEU A 54 -1.29 -12.07 11.96
C LEU A 54 -0.64 -12.81 10.79
N ASP A 55 -1.37 -12.93 9.69
CA ASP A 55 -0.79 -13.35 8.43
C ASP A 55 0.05 -12.20 7.88
N MET A 56 1.37 -12.33 8.00
CA MET A 56 2.31 -11.32 7.57
C MET A 56 2.21 -11.10 6.06
N GLU A 57 2.07 -12.16 5.27
CA GLU A 57 1.96 -12.07 3.81
C GLU A 57 0.70 -11.31 3.40
N ALA A 58 -0.44 -11.64 4.02
CA ALA A 58 -1.69 -10.90 3.77
C ALA A 58 -1.58 -9.42 4.18
N VAL A 59 -0.95 -9.12 5.32
CA VAL A 59 -0.73 -7.74 5.76
C VAL A 59 0.18 -6.98 4.80
N PHE A 60 1.24 -7.61 4.28
CA PHE A 60 2.13 -7.01 3.29
C PHE A 60 1.37 -6.70 2.00
N HIS A 61 0.65 -7.67 1.43
CA HIS A 61 -0.13 -7.47 0.22
C HIS A 61 -1.20 -6.37 0.38
N HIS A 62 -1.90 -6.36 1.51
CA HIS A 62 -2.89 -5.31 1.82
C HIS A 62 -2.26 -3.92 1.87
N ARG A 63 -1.08 -3.79 2.48
CA ARG A 63 -0.36 -2.51 2.52
C ARG A 63 0.14 -2.10 1.13
N LEU A 64 0.68 -3.04 0.36
CA LEU A 64 1.15 -2.80 -1.00
C LEU A 64 0.00 -2.27 -1.88
N ALA A 65 -1.17 -2.92 -1.83
CA ALA A 65 -2.35 -2.49 -2.56
C ALA A 65 -2.76 -1.04 -2.20
N LYS A 66 -2.75 -0.69 -0.90
CA LYS A 66 -3.02 0.69 -0.45
C LYS A 66 -2.01 1.69 -1.02
N TYR A 67 -0.72 1.36 -1.04
CA TYR A 67 0.29 2.23 -1.61
C TYR A 67 0.13 2.40 -3.13
N MET A 68 -0.19 1.32 -3.85
CA MET A 68 -0.50 1.39 -5.29
C MET A 68 -1.72 2.26 -5.56
N ASP A 69 -2.77 2.16 -4.75
CA ASP A 69 -3.94 3.03 -4.85
C ASP A 69 -3.61 4.51 -4.60
N GLN A 70 -2.77 4.79 -3.59
CA GLN A 70 -2.30 6.15 -3.32
C GLN A 70 -1.50 6.70 -4.49
N LEU A 71 -0.57 5.92 -5.03
CA LEU A 71 0.23 6.30 -6.19
C LEU A 71 -0.66 6.62 -7.39
N ASN A 72 -1.62 5.75 -7.70
CA ASN A 72 -2.59 5.96 -8.78
C ASN A 72 -3.41 7.24 -8.60
N ARG A 73 -3.81 7.58 -7.36
CA ARG A 73 -4.53 8.84 -7.06
C ARG A 73 -3.65 10.06 -7.28
N ILE A 74 -2.42 10.03 -6.75
CA ILE A 74 -1.45 11.12 -6.90
C ILE A 74 -1.15 11.36 -8.38
N GLU A 75 -0.92 10.30 -9.14
CA GLU A 75 -0.72 10.41 -10.57
C GLU A 75 -1.92 11.03 -11.29
N LYS A 76 -3.16 10.61 -10.98
CA LYS A 76 -4.36 11.22 -11.57
C LYS A 76 -4.46 12.71 -11.25
N VAL A 77 -4.15 13.11 -10.02
CA VAL A 77 -4.15 14.52 -9.61
C VAL A 77 -3.04 15.30 -10.33
N ASN A 78 -1.84 14.74 -10.44
CA ASN A 78 -0.72 15.36 -11.15
C ASN A 78 -1.05 15.55 -12.63
N ARG A 79 -1.66 14.53 -13.26
CA ARG A 79 -2.15 14.59 -14.64
C ARG A 79 -3.17 15.72 -14.85
N ALA A 80 -4.13 15.86 -13.94
CA ALA A 80 -5.10 16.96 -13.99
C ALA A 80 -4.42 18.35 -13.87
N LYS A 81 -3.45 18.50 -12.95
CA LYS A 81 -2.69 19.75 -12.80
C LYS A 81 -1.86 20.08 -14.04
N GLN A 82 -1.23 19.08 -14.66
CA GLN A 82 -0.50 19.27 -15.91
C GLN A 82 -1.41 19.79 -17.03
N PHE A 83 -2.63 19.26 -17.13
CA PHE A 83 -3.62 19.80 -18.06
C PHE A 83 -3.94 21.27 -17.82
N ASP A 84 -4.18 21.66 -16.57
CA ASP A 84 -4.50 23.06 -16.24
C ASP A 84 -3.35 23.99 -16.64
N ILE A 85 -2.09 23.56 -16.40
CA ILE A 85 -0.90 24.30 -16.84
C ILE A 85 -0.87 24.44 -18.35
N PHE A 86 -1.14 23.36 -19.11
CA PHE A 86 -1.16 23.42 -20.57
C PHE A 86 -2.31 24.29 -21.10
N ALA A 87 -3.49 24.22 -20.51
CA ALA A 87 -4.63 25.04 -20.89
C ALA A 87 -4.32 26.54 -20.74
N VAL A 88 -3.65 26.93 -19.64
CA VAL A 88 -3.22 28.32 -19.43
C VAL A 88 -2.25 28.77 -20.52
N LYS A 89 -1.23 27.96 -20.85
CA LYS A 89 -0.26 28.29 -21.91
C LYS A 89 -0.92 28.46 -23.28
N ILE A 90 -1.86 27.58 -23.63
CA ILE A 90 -2.62 27.67 -24.88
C ILE A 90 -3.44 28.97 -24.92
N LEU A 91 -4.13 29.32 -23.83
CA LEU A 91 -4.93 30.55 -23.73
C LEU A 91 -4.07 31.83 -23.81
N GLN A 92 -2.81 31.76 -23.39
CA GLN A 92 -1.83 32.84 -23.51
C GLN A 92 -1.26 32.99 -24.94
N GLY A 93 -1.68 32.15 -25.89
CA GLY A 93 -1.27 32.22 -27.29
C GLY A 93 0.02 31.45 -27.61
N GLU A 94 0.62 30.75 -26.64
CA GLU A 94 1.80 29.90 -26.87
C GLU A 94 1.46 28.62 -27.67
N GLY A 95 0.16 28.27 -27.74
CA GLY A 95 -0.32 27.09 -28.45
C GLY A 95 0.24 25.79 -27.85
N LEU A 96 0.53 24.81 -28.72
CA LEU A 96 1.15 23.53 -28.33
C LEU A 96 2.69 23.56 -28.43
N ARG A 97 3.30 24.72 -28.64
CA ARG A 97 4.75 24.83 -28.83
C ARG A 97 5.47 24.50 -27.52
N GLY A 98 6.51 23.66 -27.58
CA GLY A 98 7.30 23.24 -26.41
C GLY A 98 6.72 22.08 -25.59
N LEU A 99 5.65 21.43 -26.07
CA LEU A 99 5.14 20.19 -25.50
C LEU A 99 5.90 18.98 -26.07
N SER A 100 6.25 18.02 -25.23
CA SER A 100 6.76 16.74 -25.70
C SER A 100 5.64 15.93 -26.37
N GLU A 101 6.00 14.95 -27.19
CA GLU A 101 5.03 14.01 -27.78
C GLU A 101 4.19 13.32 -26.69
N ASN A 102 4.80 13.04 -25.54
CA ASN A 102 4.12 12.44 -24.39
C ASN A 102 3.08 13.40 -23.79
N ASP A 103 3.38 14.69 -23.71
CA ASP A 103 2.44 15.73 -23.25
C ASP A 103 1.26 15.88 -24.22
N ILE A 104 1.52 15.82 -25.52
CA ILE A 104 0.47 15.92 -26.57
C ILE A 104 -0.46 14.70 -26.49
N ASN A 105 0.10 13.49 -26.42
CA ASN A 105 -0.68 12.26 -26.25
C ASN A 105 -1.51 12.28 -24.97
N HIS A 106 -0.95 12.84 -23.90
CA HIS A 106 -1.62 13.00 -22.62
C HIS A 106 -2.81 13.99 -22.71
N VAL A 107 -2.61 15.17 -23.30
CA VAL A 107 -3.68 16.15 -23.55
C VAL A 107 -4.79 15.54 -24.40
N PHE A 108 -4.42 14.81 -25.45
CA PHE A 108 -5.39 14.14 -26.33
C PHE A 108 -6.21 13.08 -25.59
N ALA A 109 -5.59 12.26 -24.74
CA ALA A 109 -6.28 11.29 -23.91
C ALA A 109 -7.26 11.96 -22.92
N MET A 110 -6.89 13.11 -22.36
CA MET A 110 -7.77 13.86 -21.45
C MET A 110 -8.97 14.48 -22.17
N VAL A 111 -8.77 14.99 -23.40
CA VAL A 111 -9.88 15.50 -24.23
C VAL A 111 -10.83 14.37 -24.62
N LYS A 112 -10.31 13.21 -25.03
CA LYS A 112 -11.13 12.02 -25.35
C LYS A 112 -11.96 11.53 -24.17
N ASN A 113 -11.40 11.59 -22.96
CA ASN A 113 -12.06 11.10 -21.74
C ASN A 113 -12.99 12.14 -21.09
N ARG A 114 -13.04 13.39 -21.58
CA ARG A 114 -14.07 14.35 -21.18
C ARG A 114 -15.39 13.96 -21.81
N LYS A 115 -16.34 13.48 -21.01
CA LYS A 115 -17.75 13.48 -21.41
C LYS A 115 -18.14 14.94 -21.71
N PRO A 116 -18.77 15.24 -22.87
CA PRO A 116 -19.28 16.58 -23.11
C PRO A 116 -20.32 16.86 -22.02
N LYS A 117 -19.95 17.66 -21.02
CA LYS A 117 -20.95 18.44 -20.30
C LYS A 117 -21.58 19.29 -21.39
N SER A 118 -22.86 19.08 -21.64
CA SER A 118 -23.67 19.86 -22.56
C SER A 118 -23.28 21.32 -22.42
N LEU A 119 -22.45 21.80 -23.34
CA LEU A 119 -22.23 23.22 -23.53
C LEU A 119 -23.58 23.70 -24.02
N GLY A 120 -24.38 24.21 -23.09
CA GLY A 120 -25.64 24.91 -23.35
C GLY A 120 -25.38 26.25 -24.04
N ILE A 121 -24.52 26.24 -25.05
CA ILE A 121 -24.37 27.32 -26.00
C ILE A 121 -25.42 27.01 -27.06
N GLN A 122 -26.62 27.53 -26.84
CA GLN A 122 -27.50 27.78 -27.97
C GLN A 122 -26.75 28.74 -28.89
N LEU A 123 -26.27 28.24 -30.02
CA LEU A 123 -25.89 29.08 -31.14
C LEU A 123 -27.19 29.69 -31.68
N THR A 124 -27.50 30.87 -31.16
CA THR A 124 -28.62 31.67 -31.63
C THR A 124 -28.18 32.39 -32.91
N ARG A 125 -28.77 31.91 -34.02
CA ARG A 125 -28.90 32.50 -35.36
C ARG A 125 -27.65 32.72 -36.21
#